data_AF-A0A090S6N9-F1
#
_entry.id   AF-A0A090S6N9-F1
#
_cell.length_a   1.000
_cell.length_b   1.000
_cell.length_c   1.000
_cell.angle_alpha   90.00
_cell.angle_beta   90.00
_cell.angle_gamma   90.00
#
_symmetry.space_group_name_H-M   'P 1'
#
loop_
_entity.id
_entity.type
_entity.pdbx_description
1 polymer ?
#
loop_
_entity_poly.entity_id
_entity_poly.type
_entity_poly.pdbx_seq_one_letter_code
_entity_poly.pdbx_strand_id
1 'polypeptide(L)' 'MVRKEIGPIATPDVLHWTDSLPKTRSGKIMRRILRKIATGDTSNLGDTSTLADPSVVDKLIAEKAELV' A
#
# COMPACT_ATOMS: atom_id res chain seq x y z
N MET A 1 6.49 -19.13 -3.32
CA MET A 1 7.36 -17.95 -3.54
C MET A 1 7.07 -17.42 -4.94
N VAL A 2 6.77 -16.13 -5.14
CA VAL A 2 6.18 -15.61 -6.41
C VAL A 2 6.98 -16.01 -7.66
N ARG A 3 8.32 -15.99 -7.58
CA ARG A 3 9.22 -16.43 -8.66
C ARG A 3 9.01 -17.89 -9.09
N LYS A 4 8.67 -18.80 -8.16
CA LYS A 4 8.38 -20.20 -8.47
C LYS A 4 7.03 -20.38 -9.13
N GLU A 5 6.03 -19.60 -8.70
CA GLU A 5 4.64 -19.76 -9.16
C GLU A 5 4.36 -19.04 -10.49
N ILE A 6 4.99 -17.88 -10.73
CA ILE A 6 4.73 -17.05 -11.93
C ILE A 6 5.97 -16.96 -12.84
N GLY A 7 7.17 -16.92 -12.25
CA GLY A 7 8.44 -16.83 -12.97
C GLY A 7 9.27 -15.59 -12.61
N PRO A 8 10.50 -15.46 -13.14
CA PRO A 8 11.43 -14.38 -12.79
C PRO A 8 10.87 -12.97 -13.02
N ILE A 9 10.08 -12.77 -14.08
CA ILE A 9 9.49 -11.47 -14.47
C ILE A 9 8.52 -10.89 -13.42
N ALA A 10 7.94 -11.74 -12.57
CA ALA A 10 6.98 -11.32 -11.55
C ALA A 10 7.58 -11.21 -10.15
N THR A 11 8.91 -11.29 -10.03
CA THR A 11 9.59 -11.13 -8.74
C THR A 11 9.39 -9.70 -8.25
N PRO A 12 8.82 -9.47 -7.04
CA PRO A 12 8.70 -8.12 -6.51
C PRO A 12 10.09 -7.52 -6.25
N ASP A 13 10.31 -6.29 -6.72
CA ASP A 13 11.57 -5.57 -6.45
C ASP A 13 11.67 -5.13 -4.98
N VAL A 14 10.53 -4.78 -4.37
CA VAL A 14 10.42 -4.28 -3.00
C VAL A 14 9.33 -5.04 -2.25
N LEU A 15 9.63 -5.42 -1.01
CA LEU A 15 8.68 -5.98 -0.06
C LEU A 15 8.47 -4.99 1.09
N HIS A 16 7.30 -4.35 1.13
CA HIS A 16 6.91 -3.46 2.22
C HIS A 16 6.06 -4.25 3.22
N TRP A 17 6.64 -4.52 4.39
CA TRP A 17 5.96 -5.18 5.50
C TRP A 17 5.11 -4.19 6.29
N THR A 18 3.87 -4.56 6.58
CA THR A 18 2.94 -3.72 7.35
C THR A 18 1.90 -4.59 8.06
N ASP A 19 1.41 -4.12 9.20
CA ASP A 19 0.38 -4.83 9.97
C ASP A 19 -1.03 -4.61 9.39
N SER A 20 -1.22 -3.59 8.56
CA SER A 20 -2.55 -3.14 8.15
C SER A 20 -2.57 -2.58 6.74
N LEU A 21 -3.60 -2.97 5.98
CA LEU A 21 -3.86 -2.46 4.63
C LEU A 21 -5.02 -1.47 4.65
N PRO A 22 -5.01 -0.43 3.79
CA PRO A 22 -6.09 0.53 3.71
C PRO A 22 -7.32 -0.18 3.12
N LYS A 23 -8.32 -0.41 3.96
CA LYS A 23 -9.57 -1.10 3.61
C LYS A 23 -10.76 -0.17 3.80
N THR A 24 -11.74 -0.28 2.92
CA THR A 24 -13.04 0.38 3.10
C THR A 24 -13.80 -0.24 4.28
N ARG A 25 -14.86 0.43 4.76
CA ARG A 25 -15.79 -0.17 5.75
C ARG A 25 -16.43 -1.49 5.31
N SER A 26 -16.45 -1.77 4.00
CA SER A 26 -16.87 -3.06 3.42
C SER A 26 -15.73 -4.07 3.21
N GLY A 27 -14.51 -3.76 3.64
CA GLY A 27 -13.35 -4.63 3.58
C GLY A 27 -12.58 -4.61 2.25
N LYS A 28 -12.98 -3.81 1.26
CA LYS A 28 -12.27 -3.73 -0.03
C LYS A 28 -10.94 -3.00 0.15
N ILE A 29 -9.86 -3.59 -0.36
CA ILE A 29 -8.53 -2.96 -0.33
C ILE A 29 -8.48 -1.79 -1.32
N MET A 30 -8.12 -0.61 -0.84
CA MET A 30 -7.96 0.59 -1.66
C MET A 30 -6.57 0.63 -2.30
N ARG A 31 -6.33 -0.26 -3.27
CA ARG A 31 -5.04 -0.40 -3.98
C ARG A 31 -4.52 0.90 -4.61
N ARG A 32 -5.41 1.83 -4.94
CA ARG A 32 -5.07 3.16 -5.46
C ARG A 32 -4.18 3.95 -4.48
N ILE A 33 -4.47 3.88 -3.18
CA ILE A 33 -3.69 4.55 -2.13
C ILE A 33 -2.30 3.91 -2.03
N LEU A 34 -2.24 2.57 -1.98
CA LEU A 34 -0.96 1.83 -1.97
C LEU A 34 -0.06 2.21 -3.15
N ARG A 35 -0.64 2.33 -4.36
CA ARG A 35 0.10 2.77 -5.55
C ARG A 35 0.69 4.16 -5.38
N LYS A 36 -0.09 5.12 -4.88
CA LYS A 36 0.36 6.51 -4.66
C LYS A 36 1.49 6.60 -3.63
N ILE A 37 1.38 5.86 -2.52
CA ILE A 37 2.43 5.79 -1.50
C ILE A 37 3.71 5.19 -2.09
N ALA A 38 3.60 4.09 -2.84
CA ALA A 38 4.73 3.44 -3.50
C ALA A 38 5.43 4.37 -4.52
N THR A 39 4.68 5.21 -5.24
CA THR A 39 5.24 6.19 -6.19
C THR A 39 5.68 7.50 -5.52
N GLY A 40 5.50 7.65 -4.20
CA GLY A 40 5.82 8.90 -3.47
C GLY A 40 4.87 10.06 -3.71
N ASP A 41 3.74 9.85 -4.40
CA ASP A 41 2.73 10.88 -4.67
C ASP A 41 1.69 10.93 -3.54
N THR A 42 2.09 11.44 -2.39
CA THR A 42 1.25 11.51 -1.17
C THR A 42 0.50 12.83 -1.01
N SER A 43 0.77 13.82 -1.87
CA SER A 43 0.15 15.15 -1.81
C SER A 43 -1.37 15.14 -2.05
N ASN A 44 -1.85 14.21 -2.88
CA ASN A 44 -3.28 14.07 -3.19
C ASN A 44 -3.67 12.59 -3.24
N LEU A 45 -4.13 12.05 -2.11
CA LEU A 45 -4.58 10.67 -2.00
C LEU A 45 -6.03 10.45 -2.45
N GLY A 46 -6.71 11.49 -2.95
CA GLY A 46 -8.12 11.45 -3.32
C GLY A 46 -9.03 11.18 -2.12
N ASP A 47 -10.25 10.72 -2.38
CA ASP A 47 -11.23 10.44 -1.33
C ASP A 47 -10.82 9.24 -0.45
N THR A 48 -10.71 9.49 0.84
CA THR A 48 -10.39 8.54 1.92
C THR A 48 -11.55 8.36 2.91
N SER A 49 -12.69 9.05 2.71
CA SER A 49 -13.84 9.05 3.64
C SER A 49 -14.46 7.66 3.86
N THR A 50 -14.26 6.76 2.90
CA THR A 50 -14.79 5.39 2.92
C THR A 50 -13.88 4.39 3.63
N LEU A 51 -12.67 4.79 4.04
CA LEU A 51 -11.78 3.94 4.82
C LEU A 51 -12.40 3.59 6.17
N ALA A 52 -12.16 2.36 6.62
CA ALA A 52 -12.50 1.93 7.96
C ALA A 52 -11.60 2.62 8.99
N ASP A 53 -10.31 2.75 8.67
CA ASP A 53 -9.32 3.43 9.48
C ASP A 53 -8.42 4.30 8.58
N PRO A 54 -8.60 5.64 8.57
CA PRO A 54 -7.75 6.55 7.81
C PRO A 54 -6.31 6.62 8.32
N SER A 55 -6.03 6.33 9.59
CA SER A 55 -4.70 6.48 10.19
C SER A 55 -3.66 5.52 9.61
N VAL A 56 -4.11 4.39 9.07
CA VAL A 56 -3.28 3.41 8.35
C VAL A 56 -2.52 4.07 7.20
N VAL A 57 -3.07 5.10 6.57
CA VAL A 57 -2.43 5.78 5.44
C VAL A 57 -1.16 6.50 5.88
N ASP A 58 -1.22 7.23 6.98
CA ASP A 58 -0.06 7.95 7.53
C ASP A 58 1.02 6.96 8.00
N LYS A 59 0.61 5.85 8.63
CA LYS A 59 1.53 4.78 9.04
C LYS A 59 2.27 4.19 7.82
N LEU A 60 1.56 3.88 6.75
CA LEU A 60 2.17 3.35 5.53
C LEU A 60 3.13 4.34 4.85
N ILE A 61 2.86 5.64 4.93
CA ILE A 61 3.77 6.67 4.40
C ILE A 61 5.05 6.72 5.23
N ALA A 62 4.94 6.67 6.56
CA ALA A 62 6.08 6.65 7.46
C ALA A 62 6.95 5.40 7.25
N GLU A 63 6.34 4.20 7.24
CA GLU A 63 7.04 2.94 6.97
C GLU A 63 7.75 2.96 5.60
N LYS A 64 7.11 3.54 4.56
CA LYS A 64 7.73 3.67 3.25
C LYS A 64 8.99 4.53 3.28
N ALA A 65 9.06 5.54 4.15
CA ALA A 65 10.25 6.39 4.28
C ALA A 65 11.44 5.63 4.87
N GLU A 66 11.20 4.58 5.67
CA GLU A 66 12.24 3.72 6.26
C GLU A 66 12.77 2.67 5.30
N LEU A 67 12.07 2.41 4.19
CA LEU A 67 12.48 1.44 3.16
C LEU A 67 13.43 2.01 2.10
N VAL A 68 13.75 3.32 2.16
CA VAL A 68 14.59 4.03 1.18
C VAL A 68 15.97 4.31 1.75
#